data_AF-A0A3P3W9E2-F1
#
_entry.id   AF-A0A3P3W9E2-F1
#
_cell.length_a   1.000
_cell.length_b   1.000
_cell.length_c   1.000
_cell.angle_alpha   90.00
_cell.angle_beta   90.00
_cell.angle_gamma   90.00
#
_symmetry.space_group_name_H-M   'P 1'
#
loop_
_entity.id
_entity.type
_entity.pdbx_description
1 polymer ?
#
loop_
_entity_poly.entity_id
_entity_poly.type
_entity_poly.pdbx_seq_one_letter_code
_entity_poly.pdbx_strand_id
1 'polypeptide(L)' 'MRDLPENIQRKLLAQGSYADAVFTLDNRRLYAAREAGVRVNTIWATPEDLSRINLDGRFSTDNSGNSIRVRCH' A
#
# COMPACT_ATOMS: atom_id res chain seq x y z
N MET A 1 0.89 -7.37 17.49
CA MET A 1 0.73 -6.90 16.09
C MET A 1 1.44 -7.94 15.23
N ARG A 2 0.80 -8.48 14.20
CA ARG A 2 1.43 -9.47 13.32
C ARG A 2 1.92 -8.71 12.09
N ASP A 3 3.21 -8.77 11.83
CA ASP A 3 3.81 -8.04 10.72
C ASP A 3 3.38 -8.63 9.37
N LEU A 4 3.64 -7.90 8.29
CA LEU A 4 3.47 -8.41 6.93
C LEU A 4 4.26 -9.72 6.74
N PRO A 5 3.81 -10.64 5.88
CA PRO A 5 4.58 -11.84 5.56
C PRO A 5 6.02 -11.53 5.12
N GLU A 6 7.00 -12.35 5.52
CA GLU A 6 8.44 -12.11 5.27
C GLU A 6 8.80 -11.94 3.78
N ASN A 7 8.07 -12.61 2.89
CA ASN A 7 8.24 -12.45 1.44
C ASN A 7 7.83 -11.04 0.97
N ILE A 8 6.80 -10.44 1.58
CA ILE A 8 6.37 -9.07 1.29
C ILE A 8 7.34 -8.07 1.89
N GLN A 9 7.78 -8.27 3.14
CA GLN A 9 8.78 -7.40 3.77
C GLN A 9 10.07 -7.32 2.94
N ARG A 10 10.57 -8.47 2.45
CA ARG A 10 11.74 -8.52 1.57
C ARG A 10 11.52 -7.77 0.24
N LYS A 11 10.33 -7.88 -0.37
CA LYS A 11 9.99 -7.13 -1.59
C LYS A 11 9.98 -5.62 -1.32
N LEU A 12 9.40 -5.18 -0.21
CA LEU A 12 9.37 -3.76 0.17
C LEU A 12 10.77 -3.20 0.40
N LEU A 13 11.62 -3.92 1.12
CA LEU A 13 13.02 -3.56 1.33
C LEU A 13 13.80 -3.48 0.00
N ALA A 14 13.62 -4.46 -0.89
CA ALA A 14 14.28 -4.50 -2.19
C ALA A 14 13.89 -3.31 -3.10
N GLN A 15 12.70 -2.76 -2.88
CA GLN A 15 12.17 -1.60 -3.59
C GLN A 15 12.52 -0.26 -2.92
N GLY A 16 13.37 -0.28 -1.88
CA GLY A 16 13.83 0.92 -1.17
C GLY A 16 12.83 1.47 -0.16
N SER A 17 11.85 0.66 0.27
CA SER A 17 10.91 1.01 1.34
C SER A 17 11.28 0.33 2.67
N TYR A 18 10.58 0.68 3.74
CA TYR A 18 10.74 0.06 5.06
C TYR A 18 9.97 -1.26 5.14
N ALA A 19 10.49 -2.22 5.91
CA ALA A 19 9.85 -3.53 6.10
C ALA A 19 8.48 -3.43 6.77
N ASP A 20 8.31 -2.40 7.61
CA ASP A 20 7.11 -2.04 8.36
C ASP A 20 6.35 -0.86 7.75
N ALA A 21 6.72 -0.44 6.53
CA ALA A 21 6.11 0.70 5.88
C ALA A 21 4.57 0.53 5.82
N VAL A 22 3.88 1.53 6.38
CA VAL A 22 2.43 1.58 6.44
C VAL A 22 1.92 2.01 5.07
N PHE A 23 1.55 1.02 4.25
CA PHE A 23 0.86 1.29 2.99
C PHE A 23 -0.63 1.13 3.18
N THR A 24 -1.37 2.18 2.84
CA THR A 24 -2.81 2.06 2.70
C THR A 24 -3.11 1.21 1.48
N LEU A 25 -3.96 0.19 1.63
CA LEU A 25 -4.30 -0.71 0.53
C LEU A 25 -4.77 0.08 -0.72
N ASP A 26 -5.42 1.23 -0.54
CA ASP A 26 -5.91 2.10 -1.62
C ASP A 26 -5.13 3.42 -1.77
N ASN A 27 -3.81 3.36 -2.02
CA ASN A 27 -2.96 4.54 -2.27
C ASN A 27 -3.57 5.51 -3.32
N ARG A 28 -4.20 5.02 -4.40
CA ARG A 28 -4.85 5.86 -5.43
C ARG A 28 -6.03 6.69 -4.91
N ARG A 29 -6.89 6.11 -4.06
CA ARG A 29 -8.06 6.83 -3.51
C ARG A 29 -7.61 7.90 -2.53
N LEU A 30 -6.61 7.58 -1.70
CA LEU A 30 -6.07 8.53 -0.75
C LEU A 30 -5.33 9.68 -1.42
N TYR A 31 -4.58 9.40 -2.48
CA TYR A 31 -3.98 10.45 -3.30
C TYR A 31 -5.03 11.32 -3.98
N ALA A 32 -6.03 10.74 -4.64
CA ALA A 32 -7.10 11.51 -5.26
C ALA A 32 -7.84 12.38 -4.25
N ALA A 33 -8.10 11.87 -3.05
CA ALA A 33 -8.74 12.64 -2.00
C ALA A 33 -7.83 13.74 -1.41
N ARG A 34 -6.52 13.47 -1.31
CA ARG A 34 -5.51 14.49 -0.96
C ARG A 34 -5.51 15.62 -1.98
N GLU A 35 -5.44 15.31 -3.27
CA GLU A 35 -5.49 16.31 -4.34
C GLU A 35 -6.83 17.06 -4.38
N ALA A 36 -7.94 16.39 -4.05
CA ALA A 36 -9.26 17.01 -3.97
C ALA A 36 -9.55 17.76 -2.65
N GLY A 37 -8.63 17.71 -1.67
CA GLY A 37 -8.84 18.31 -0.34
C GLY A 37 -9.95 17.65 0.49
N VAL A 38 -10.37 16.43 0.13
CA VAL A 38 -11.46 15.70 0.78
C VAL A 38 -10.90 14.76 1.84
N ARG A 39 -11.53 14.75 3.03
CA ARG A 39 -11.17 13.81 4.10
C ARG A 39 -11.71 12.41 3.79
N VAL A 40 -10.85 11.41 3.84
CA VAL A 40 -11.21 9.99 3.70
C VAL A 40 -11.10 9.32 5.05
N ASN A 41 -12.14 8.60 5.46
CA ASN A 41 -12.06 7.73 6.61
C ASN A 41 -11.06 6.60 6.30
N THR A 42 -9.97 6.58 7.06
CA THR A 42 -8.90 5.59 6.92
C THR A 42 -8.96 4.68 8.13
N ILE A 43 -9.02 3.36 7.91
CA ILE A 43 -9.03 2.35 8.96
C ILE A 43 -7.75 1.53 8.82
N TRP A 44 -7.11 1.24 9.95
CA TRP A 44 -5.97 0.34 9.99
C TRP A 44 -6.40 -1.07 9.61
N ALA A 45 -5.75 -1.64 8.59
CA ALA A 45 -6.02 -3.02 8.19
C ALA A 45 -5.58 -3.98 9.31
N THR A 46 -6.46 -4.89 9.68
CA THR A 46 -6.14 -5.97 10.63
C THR A 46 -5.39 -7.11 9.91
N PRO A 47 -4.67 -7.98 10.64
CA PRO A 47 -4.08 -9.18 10.05
C PRO A 47 -5.10 -10.06 9.31
N GLU A 48 -6.33 -10.15 9.81
CA GLU A 48 -7.44 -10.85 9.19
C GLU A 48 -7.83 -10.22 7.84
N ASP A 49 -7.88 -8.89 7.76
CA ASP A 49 -8.12 -8.16 6.51
C ASP A 49 -7.01 -8.44 5.48
N LEU A 50 -5.76 -8.46 5.93
CA LEU A 50 -4.60 -8.74 5.07
C LEU A 50 -4.63 -10.15 4.50
N SER A 51 -5.05 -11.15 5.31
CA SER A 51 -5.17 -12.55 4.85
C SER A 51 -6.20 -12.76 3.75
N ARG A 52 -7.18 -11.85 3.63
CA ARG A 52 -8.23 -11.89 2.61
C ARG A 52 -7.82 -11.20 1.30
N ILE A 53 -6.67 -10.56 1.27
CA ILE A 53 -6.18 -9.77 0.13
C ILE A 53 -5.00 -10.50 -0.51
N ASN A 54 -4.98 -10.56 -1.84
CA ASN A 54 -3.79 -11.01 -2.55
C ASN A 54 -2.70 -9.93 -2.47
N LEU A 55 -1.87 -10.02 -1.43
CA LEU A 55 -0.78 -9.08 -1.15
C LEU A 55 0.29 -9.10 -2.25
N ASP A 56 0.57 -10.27 -2.84
CA ASP A 56 1.55 -10.38 -3.93
C ASP A 56 1.14 -9.61 -5.18
N GLY A 57 -0.16 -9.61 -5.50
CA GLY A 57 -0.71 -8.80 -6.59
C GLY A 57 -0.78 -7.30 -6.25
N ARG A 58 -1.03 -6.94 -4.99
CA ARG A 58 -1.08 -5.52 -4.58
C ARG A 58 0.29 -4.87 -4.48
N PHE A 59 1.30 -5.60 -3.99
CA PHE A 59 2.69 -5.13 -3.91
C PHE A 59 3.53 -5.58 -5.13
N SER A 60 2.88 -5.85 -6.26
CA SER A 60 3.57 -6.27 -7.50
C SER A 60 4.27 -5.11 -8.23
N THR A 61 4.13 -3.88 -7.75
CA THR A 61 4.75 -2.71 -8.37
C THR A 61 6.23 -2.63 -8.01
N ASP A 62 7.07 -2.26 -8.97
CA ASP A 62 8.53 -2.14 -8.77
C ASP A 62 8.94 -0.95 -7.88
N ASN A 63 7.99 -0.14 -7.41
CA ASN A 63 8.20 1.07 -6.62
C ASN A 63 7.47 1.07 -5.27
N SER A 64 7.05 -0.09 -4.76
CA SER A 64 6.28 -0.23 -3.51
C SER A 64 4.96 0.54 -3.46
N GLY A 65 4.38 0.90 -4.62
CA GLY A 65 3.18 1.72 -4.67
C GLY A 65 3.42 3.18 -4.29
N ASN A 66 4.68 3.64 -4.27
CA ASN A 66 5.07 5.01 -3.92
C ASN A 66 4.73 6.02 -5.02
N SER A 67 4.78 5.63 -6.30
CA SER A 67 4.42 6.53 -7.39
C SER A 67 3.04 6.18 -7.96
N ILE A 68 2.07 7.02 -7.66
CA ILE A 68 0.77 7.02 -8.33
C ILE A 68 1.01 7.68 -9.68
N ARG A 69 1.16 6.85 -10.71
CA ARG A 69 1.15 7.36 -12.09
C ARG A 69 -0.28 7.75 -12.44
N VAL A 70 -0.57 9.05 -12.34
CA VAL A 70 -1.72 9.66 -13.00
C VAL A 70 -1.45 9.55 -14.50
N ARG A 71 -2.21 8.70 -15.20
CA ARG A 71 -2.22 8.73 -16.66
C ARG A 71 -3.10 9.90 -17.06
N CYS A 72 -2.50 11.04 -17.39
CA CYS A 72 -3.19 12.11 -18.09
C CYS A 72 -3.57 11.58 -19.47
N HIS A 73 -4.82 11.78 -19.88
CA HIS A 73 -5.29 11.50 -21.23
C HIS A 73 -5.25 12.77 -22.06
#